data_AF-A0A387JU52-F1
#
_entry.id   AF-A0A387JU52-F1
#
_cell.length_a   1.000
_cell.length_b   1.000
_cell.length_c   1.000
_cell.angle_alpha   90.00
_cell.angle_beta   90.00
_cell.angle_gamma   90.00
#
_symmetry.space_group_name_H-M   'P 1'
#
loop_
_entity.id
_entity.type
_entity.pdbx_description
1 polymer ?
#
loop_
_entity_poly.entity_id
_entity_poly.type
_entity_poly.pdbx_seq_one_letter_code
_entity_poly.pdbx_strand_id
1 'polypeptide(L)'
;METPLCIDSSNPRTIVEVFGFAQKPGLINSVSLEGDKTDLIFPLIAATEWSCIALLCDNDGIPRTVEKRLAIARLIIDRAKAAGISPGRLHIDPLVMALSAEGSSMTTFLKCASAIKQWEPDIHITSGLSNISYSLPQRKSINQAFLTLAMGSGMDSAIMDPLNKGMMAAMYATEALLEKDKLCLKYIRAYKKGLIQI
;
A
#
# COMPACT_ATOMS: atom_id res chain seq x y z
N MET A 1 -22.05 -7.71 0.32
CA MET A 1 -21.06 -8.16 -0.67
C MET A 1 -19.94 -8.84 0.09
N GLU A 2 -19.51 -10.02 -0.36
CA GLU A 2 -18.36 -10.72 0.21
C GLU A 2 -17.06 -9.95 -0.10
N THR A 3 -16.07 -9.98 0.79
CA THR A 3 -14.78 -9.30 0.63
C THR A 3 -13.93 -9.94 -0.48
N PRO A 4 -13.27 -9.19 -1.38
CA PRO A 4 -12.32 -9.74 -2.36
C PRO A 4 -11.03 -10.28 -1.72
N LEU A 5 -10.32 -11.16 -2.44
CA LEU A 5 -9.03 -11.70 -1.99
C LEU A 5 -7.89 -10.73 -2.29
N CYS A 6 -6.89 -10.72 -1.40
CA CYS A 6 -5.54 -10.27 -1.71
C CYS A 6 -4.64 -11.50 -1.81
N ILE A 7 -4.20 -11.88 -3.01
CA ILE A 7 -3.33 -13.04 -3.22
C ILE A 7 -1.89 -12.60 -2.92
N ASP A 8 -1.32 -13.12 -1.84
CA ASP A 8 0.00 -12.73 -1.33
C ASP A 8 1.04 -13.83 -1.55
N SER A 9 1.99 -13.60 -2.46
CA SER A 9 3.14 -14.48 -2.69
C SER A 9 4.31 -13.73 -3.29
N SER A 10 5.52 -14.05 -2.82
CA SER A 10 6.77 -13.56 -3.42
C SER A 10 7.11 -14.25 -4.75
N ASN A 11 6.47 -15.40 -5.05
CA ASN A 11 6.66 -16.13 -6.29
C ASN A 11 5.53 -15.82 -7.30
N PRO A 12 5.82 -15.13 -8.41
CA PRO A 12 4.80 -14.80 -9.40
C PRO A 12 4.17 -16.03 -10.07
N ARG A 13 4.87 -17.17 -10.14
CA ARG A 13 4.30 -18.42 -10.69
C ARG A 13 3.19 -18.97 -9.80
N THR A 14 3.37 -18.91 -8.49
CA THR A 14 2.32 -19.31 -7.54
C THR A 14 1.08 -18.46 -7.72
N ILE A 15 1.22 -17.15 -7.96
CA ILE A 15 0.08 -16.27 -8.24
C ILE A 15 -0.63 -16.72 -9.53
N VAL A 16 0.10 -16.99 -10.61
CA VAL A 16 -0.47 -17.47 -11.89
C VAL A 16 -1.25 -18.77 -11.69
N GLU A 17 -0.70 -19.73 -10.95
CA GLU A 17 -1.35 -21.03 -10.70
C GLU A 17 -2.66 -20.90 -9.91
N VAL A 18 -2.72 -19.99 -8.93
CA VAL A 18 -3.91 -19.83 -8.08
C VAL A 18 -4.90 -18.77 -8.56
N PHE A 19 -4.51 -17.94 -9.54
CA PHE A 19 -5.30 -16.80 -10.01
C PHE A 19 -6.73 -17.19 -10.43
N GLY A 20 -6.87 -18.32 -11.13
CA GLY A 20 -8.16 -18.82 -11.62
C GLY A 20 -9.13 -19.34 -10.55
N PHE A 21 -8.67 -19.53 -9.30
CA PHE A 21 -9.53 -20.01 -8.21
C PHE A 21 -10.33 -18.89 -7.54
N ALA A 22 -9.96 -17.63 -7.74
CA ALA A 22 -10.67 -16.50 -7.20
C ALA A 22 -11.96 -16.23 -7.98
N GLN A 23 -13.10 -16.21 -7.27
CA GLN A 23 -14.42 -16.06 -7.88
C GLN A 23 -14.73 -14.66 -8.42
N LYS A 24 -13.94 -13.65 -8.02
CA LYS A 24 -14.07 -12.26 -8.44
C LYS A 24 -12.71 -11.56 -8.41
N PRO A 25 -12.55 -10.46 -9.16
CA PRO A 25 -11.34 -9.65 -9.13
C PRO A 25 -11.00 -9.18 -7.72
N GLY A 26 -9.71 -9.23 -7.40
CA GLY A 26 -9.16 -8.83 -6.11
C GLY A 26 -7.88 -8.03 -6.29
N LEU A 27 -6.94 -8.22 -5.35
CA LEU A 27 -5.64 -7.56 -5.32
C LEU A 27 -4.53 -8.62 -5.39
N ILE A 28 -3.49 -8.36 -6.19
CA ILE A 28 -2.26 -9.16 -6.18
C ILE A 28 -1.20 -8.46 -5.32
N ASN A 29 -0.62 -9.17 -4.36
CA ASN A 29 0.54 -8.75 -3.58
C ASN A 29 1.72 -9.68 -3.87
N SER A 30 2.73 -9.28 -4.65
CA SER A 30 2.92 -8.00 -5.35
C SER A 30 3.83 -8.20 -6.56
N VAL A 31 3.99 -7.14 -7.36
CA VAL A 31 5.05 -7.03 -8.37
C VAL A 31 6.17 -6.10 -7.91
N SER A 32 7.32 -6.20 -8.56
CA SER A 32 8.43 -5.23 -8.49
C SER A 32 9.24 -5.31 -9.78
N LEU A 33 10.35 -4.57 -9.87
CA LEU A 33 11.32 -4.72 -10.97
C LEU A 33 12.35 -5.84 -10.71
N GLU A 34 12.17 -6.59 -9.64
CA GLU A 34 12.96 -7.79 -9.38
C GLU A 34 12.51 -8.93 -10.31
N GLY A 35 13.49 -9.56 -10.98
CA GLY A 35 13.25 -10.65 -11.92
C GLY A 35 12.27 -10.26 -13.02
N ASP A 36 11.25 -11.09 -13.20
CA ASP A 36 10.23 -11.01 -14.25
C ASP A 36 8.81 -10.85 -13.69
N LYS A 37 8.67 -10.35 -12.45
CA LYS A 37 7.39 -10.22 -11.76
C LYS A 37 6.38 -9.40 -12.57
N THR A 38 6.79 -8.23 -13.07
CA THR A 38 5.91 -7.40 -13.92
C THR A 38 5.59 -8.07 -15.26
N ASP A 39 6.57 -8.77 -15.84
CA ASP A 39 6.43 -9.43 -17.15
C ASP A 39 5.46 -10.62 -17.11
N LEU A 40 5.29 -11.26 -15.95
CA LEU A 40 4.29 -12.31 -15.74
C LEU A 40 2.92 -11.78 -15.30
N ILE A 41 2.89 -10.86 -14.34
CA ILE A 41 1.65 -10.46 -13.69
C ILE A 41 0.88 -9.40 -14.49
N PHE A 42 1.54 -8.48 -15.18
CA PHE A 42 0.82 -7.45 -15.95
C PHE A 42 0.02 -8.04 -17.11
N PRO A 43 0.57 -8.95 -17.96
CA PRO A 43 -0.24 -9.62 -18.98
C PRO A 43 -1.40 -10.43 -18.37
N LEU A 44 -1.19 -11.07 -17.21
CA LEU A 44 -2.22 -11.84 -16.51
C LEU A 44 -3.43 -10.98 -16.14
N ILE A 45 -3.21 -9.74 -15.68
CA ILE A 45 -4.29 -8.86 -15.21
C ILE A 45 -4.78 -7.84 -16.23
N ALA A 46 -4.10 -7.65 -17.35
CA ALA A 46 -4.37 -6.60 -18.34
C ALA A 46 -5.85 -6.49 -18.73
N ALA A 47 -6.45 -7.60 -19.17
CA ALA A 47 -7.84 -7.69 -19.63
C ALA A 47 -8.85 -8.01 -18.50
N THR A 48 -8.54 -7.64 -17.26
CA THR A 48 -9.36 -7.93 -16.07
C THR A 48 -9.54 -6.68 -15.21
N GLU A 49 -10.33 -6.77 -14.13
CA GLU A 49 -10.48 -5.70 -13.14
C GLU A 49 -9.56 -5.89 -11.91
N TRP A 50 -8.58 -6.78 -11.97
CA TRP A 50 -7.68 -7.02 -10.83
C TRP A 50 -6.76 -5.83 -10.56
N SER A 51 -6.59 -5.47 -9.29
CA SER A 51 -5.57 -4.51 -8.88
C SER A 51 -4.28 -5.21 -8.49
N CYS A 52 -3.18 -4.46 -8.41
CA CYS A 52 -1.88 -5.00 -8.01
C CYS A 52 -1.11 -4.02 -7.11
N ILE A 53 -0.50 -4.56 -6.06
CA ILE A 53 0.52 -3.85 -5.27
C ILE A 53 1.84 -3.91 -6.03
N ALA A 54 2.52 -2.77 -6.16
CA ALA A 54 3.84 -2.68 -6.77
C ALA A 54 4.87 -2.09 -5.81
N LEU A 55 5.88 -2.89 -5.48
CA LEU A 55 6.94 -2.53 -4.53
C LEU A 55 8.05 -1.74 -5.25
N LEU A 56 8.53 -0.67 -4.62
CA LEU A 56 9.63 0.14 -5.17
C LEU A 56 11.01 -0.48 -4.91
N CYS A 57 11.23 -1.70 -5.41
CA CYS A 57 12.51 -2.40 -5.40
C CYS A 57 12.83 -3.02 -6.77
N ASP A 58 14.10 -3.37 -6.96
CA ASP A 58 14.64 -4.02 -8.15
C ASP A 58 15.60 -5.16 -7.75
N ASN A 59 16.37 -5.68 -8.72
CA ASN A 59 17.34 -6.75 -8.48
C ASN A 59 18.47 -6.38 -7.51
N ASP A 60 18.70 -5.08 -7.25
CA ASP A 60 19.66 -4.61 -6.24
C ASP A 60 19.03 -4.51 -4.84
N GLY A 61 17.75 -4.87 -4.70
CA GLY A 61 16.99 -4.80 -3.47
C GLY A 61 16.27 -3.46 -3.28
N ILE A 62 16.14 -3.03 -2.02
CA ILE A 62 15.34 -1.84 -1.66
C ILE A 62 16.23 -0.59 -1.74
N PRO A 63 15.92 0.38 -2.63
CA PRO A 63 16.64 1.64 -2.68
C PRO A 63 16.46 2.46 -1.41
N ARG A 64 17.51 3.18 -1.02
CA ARG A 64 17.50 4.08 0.15
C ARG A 64 17.13 5.53 -0.19
N THR A 65 17.24 5.91 -1.46
CA THR A 65 17.02 7.29 -1.91
C THR A 65 15.62 7.46 -2.51
N VAL A 66 15.06 8.65 -2.37
CA VAL A 66 13.76 9.01 -2.97
C VAL A 66 13.86 8.95 -4.49
N GLU A 67 14.97 9.42 -5.05
CA GLU A 67 15.19 9.51 -6.49
C GLU A 67 15.15 8.12 -7.15
N LYS A 68 15.84 7.13 -6.58
CA LYS A 68 15.83 5.76 -7.13
C LYS A 68 14.44 5.12 -6.97
N ARG A 69 13.74 5.34 -5.85
CA ARG A 69 12.36 4.85 -5.67
C ARG A 69 11.40 5.46 -6.69
N LEU A 70 11.48 6.77 -6.95
CA LEU A 70 10.65 7.44 -7.96
C LEU A 70 10.96 6.96 -9.38
N ALA A 71 12.23 6.68 -9.70
CA ALA A 71 12.61 6.09 -10.98
C ALA A 71 11.98 4.69 -11.18
N ILE A 72 12.01 3.85 -10.13
CA ILE A 72 11.34 2.55 -10.14
C ILE A 72 9.83 2.71 -10.31
N ALA A 73 9.21 3.63 -9.56
CA ALA A 73 7.77 3.90 -9.66
C ALA A 73 7.37 4.27 -11.09
N ARG A 74 8.12 5.18 -11.73
CA ARG A 74 7.90 5.60 -13.11
C ARG A 74 7.93 4.41 -14.07
N LEU A 75 8.96 3.57 -13.98
CA LEU A 75 9.09 2.43 -14.88
C LEU A 75 7.97 1.39 -14.70
N ILE A 76 7.56 1.11 -13.46
CA ILE A 76 6.44 0.22 -13.17
C ILE A 76 5.13 0.78 -13.76
N ILE A 77 4.86 2.07 -13.55
CA ILE A 77 3.65 2.73 -14.04
C ILE A 77 3.63 2.74 -15.58
N ASP A 78 4.77 3.02 -16.21
CA ASP A 78 4.89 3.01 -17.68
C ASP A 78 4.66 1.60 -18.25
N ARG A 79 5.22 0.56 -17.61
CA ARG A 79 4.96 -0.85 -17.98
C ARG A 79 3.49 -1.22 -17.84
N ALA A 80 2.84 -0.79 -16.76
CA ALA A 80 1.42 -1.05 -16.54
C ALA A 80 0.55 -0.36 -17.59
N LYS A 81 0.82 0.91 -17.90
CA LYS A 81 0.14 1.66 -18.97
C LYS A 81 0.33 0.99 -20.33
N ALA A 82 1.54 0.54 -20.65
CA ALA A 82 1.83 -0.19 -21.90
C ALA A 82 1.07 -1.52 -21.99
N ALA A 83 0.80 -2.17 -20.86
CA ALA A 83 -0.04 -3.37 -20.78
C ALA A 83 -1.55 -3.08 -20.73
N GLY A 84 -1.98 -1.81 -20.81
CA GLY A 84 -3.39 -1.42 -20.74
C GLY A 84 -3.98 -1.38 -19.33
N ILE A 85 -3.15 -1.39 -18.29
CA ILE A 85 -3.58 -1.31 -16.88
C ILE A 85 -3.61 0.17 -16.47
N SER A 86 -4.79 0.66 -16.07
CA SER A 86 -4.95 2.04 -15.58
C SER A 86 -4.18 2.27 -14.27
N PRO A 87 -3.57 3.44 -14.05
CA PRO A 87 -2.88 3.77 -12.80
C PRO A 87 -3.71 3.55 -11.53
N GLY A 88 -5.02 3.80 -11.56
CA GLY A 88 -5.91 3.55 -10.42
C GLY A 88 -6.08 2.07 -10.02
N ARG A 89 -5.54 1.13 -10.79
CA ARG A 89 -5.45 -0.30 -10.41
C ARG A 89 -4.13 -0.66 -9.71
N LEU A 90 -3.22 0.29 -9.57
CA LEU A 90 -1.94 0.09 -8.90
C LEU A 90 -1.93 0.70 -7.50
N HIS A 91 -1.43 -0.08 -6.55
CA HIS A 91 -1.12 0.33 -5.19
C HIS A 91 0.40 0.35 -5.04
N ILE A 92 1.02 1.52 -5.15
CA ILE A 92 2.48 1.63 -5.00
C ILE A 92 2.84 1.54 -3.53
N ASP A 93 3.74 0.63 -3.17
CA ASP A 93 4.36 0.54 -1.85
C ASP A 93 5.76 1.14 -1.92
N PRO A 94 6.00 2.34 -1.35
CA PRO A 94 7.33 2.91 -1.30
C PRO A 94 8.34 2.11 -0.49
N LEU A 95 7.96 1.05 0.22
CA LEU A 95 8.78 0.20 1.09
C LEU A 95 9.36 0.94 2.29
N VAL A 96 8.55 1.09 3.33
CA VAL A 96 9.04 1.59 4.62
C VAL A 96 9.99 0.57 5.28
N MET A 97 11.15 1.04 5.71
CA MET A 97 12.15 0.25 6.45
C MET A 97 12.05 0.51 7.96
N ALA A 98 12.61 -0.39 8.77
CA ALA A 98 12.65 -0.22 10.22
C ALA A 98 13.37 1.08 10.61
N LEU A 99 12.70 1.93 11.39
CA LEU A 99 13.24 3.22 11.82
C LEU A 99 14.50 3.06 12.69
N SER A 100 14.60 1.94 13.41
CA SER A 100 15.78 1.56 14.20
C SER A 100 17.03 1.30 13.35
N ALA A 101 16.86 0.95 12.07
CA ALA A 101 17.95 0.62 11.15
C ALA A 101 18.18 1.69 10.07
N GLU A 102 17.13 2.44 9.70
CA GLU A 102 17.18 3.47 8.66
C GLU A 102 16.42 4.72 9.14
N GLY A 103 17.15 5.68 9.71
CA GLY A 103 16.57 6.90 10.28
C GLY A 103 15.86 7.80 9.26
N SER A 104 16.22 7.68 7.98
CA SER A 104 15.57 8.42 6.89
C SER A 104 14.29 7.76 6.37
N SER A 105 13.98 6.53 6.81
CA SER A 105 12.90 5.68 6.28
C SER A 105 11.57 6.40 6.14
N MET A 106 11.15 7.11 7.19
CA MET A 106 9.87 7.83 7.18
C MET A 106 9.86 9.00 6.19
N THR A 107 10.95 9.78 6.16
CA THR A 107 11.07 10.91 5.23
C THR A 107 11.05 10.42 3.79
N THR A 108 11.77 9.34 3.50
CA THR A 108 11.81 8.73 2.16
C THR A 108 10.43 8.24 1.76
N PHE A 109 9.69 7.55 2.65
CA PHE A 109 8.32 7.11 2.38
C PHE A 109 7.39 8.28 2.05
N LEU A 110 7.32 9.30 2.91
CA LEU A 110 6.41 10.44 2.74
C LEU A 110 6.70 11.24 1.47
N LYS A 111 7.98 11.45 1.14
CA LYS A 111 8.40 12.15 -0.09
C LYS A 111 8.02 11.35 -1.34
N CYS A 112 8.23 10.03 -1.34
CA CYS A 112 7.81 9.18 -2.44
C CYS A 112 6.30 9.22 -2.63
N ALA A 113 5.53 9.00 -1.55
CA ALA A 113 4.07 9.02 -1.59
C ALA A 113 3.52 10.34 -2.15
N SER A 114 4.00 11.47 -1.63
CA SER A 114 3.55 12.80 -2.05
C SER A 114 3.89 13.08 -3.51
N ALA A 115 5.13 12.81 -3.94
CA ALA A 115 5.56 13.02 -5.32
C ALA A 115 4.79 12.11 -6.29
N ILE A 116 4.52 10.86 -5.91
CA ILE A 116 3.77 9.93 -6.74
C ILE A 116 2.30 10.36 -6.90
N LYS A 117 1.66 10.84 -5.82
CA LYS A 117 0.30 11.38 -5.93
C LYS A 117 0.23 12.68 -6.73
N GLN A 118 1.30 13.48 -6.78
CA GLN A 118 1.33 14.71 -7.57
C GLN A 118 1.30 14.45 -9.08
N TRP A 119 2.09 13.49 -9.58
CA TRP A 119 2.16 13.23 -11.02
C TRP A 119 1.14 12.20 -11.55
N GLU A 120 0.54 11.40 -10.67
CA GLU A 120 -0.44 10.35 -11.01
C GLU A 120 -1.55 10.35 -9.94
N PRO A 121 -2.47 11.33 -9.95
CA PRO A 121 -3.43 11.53 -8.87
C PRO A 121 -4.34 10.33 -8.59
N ASP A 122 -4.63 9.52 -9.61
CA ASP A 122 -5.53 8.37 -9.51
C ASP A 122 -4.85 7.12 -8.92
N ILE A 123 -3.51 7.10 -8.78
CA ILE A 123 -2.80 5.94 -8.24
C ILE A 123 -3.02 5.80 -6.73
N HIS A 124 -2.97 4.57 -6.23
CA HIS A 124 -3.03 4.30 -4.81
C HIS A 124 -1.64 4.21 -4.19
N ILE A 125 -1.53 4.63 -2.93
CA ILE A 125 -0.31 4.45 -2.13
C ILE A 125 -0.66 3.50 -0.99
N THR A 126 0.16 2.47 -0.81
CA THR A 126 0.00 1.45 0.22
C THR A 126 1.24 1.27 1.07
N SER A 127 1.08 0.62 2.22
CA SER A 127 2.19 0.14 3.04
C SER A 127 1.71 -0.95 4.00
N GLY A 128 2.60 -1.89 4.31
CA GLY A 128 2.52 -2.62 5.58
C GLY A 128 2.87 -1.71 6.76
N LEU A 129 2.10 -1.74 7.85
CA LEU A 129 2.31 -0.82 8.98
C LEU A 129 3.35 -1.30 10.01
N SER A 130 3.75 -2.57 9.97
CA SER A 130 4.56 -3.19 11.03
C SER A 130 6.08 -3.03 10.84
N ASN A 131 6.55 -2.81 9.61
CA ASN A 131 7.98 -2.77 9.28
C ASN A 131 8.71 -1.59 9.93
N ILE A 132 8.09 -0.41 9.95
CA ILE A 132 8.67 0.83 10.51
C ILE A 132 9.09 0.68 11.98
N SER A 133 8.38 -0.12 12.76
CA SER A 133 8.61 -0.26 14.21
C SER A 133 9.38 -1.52 14.59
N TYR A 134 9.90 -2.28 13.62
CA TYR A 134 10.67 -3.49 13.92
C TYR A 134 11.80 -3.18 14.92
N SER A 135 12.01 -4.09 15.88
CA SER A 135 12.96 -3.99 16.99
C SER A 135 12.78 -2.83 17.99
N LEU A 136 11.67 -2.07 17.94
CA LEU A 136 11.37 -1.00 18.91
C LEU A 136 10.37 -1.47 19.98
N PRO A 137 10.43 -0.94 21.21
CA PRO A 137 9.36 -1.14 22.20
C PRO A 137 8.11 -0.36 21.81
N GLN A 138 6.95 -0.71 22.38
CA GLN A 138 5.68 0.02 22.18
C GLN A 138 5.31 0.22 20.69
N ARG A 139 5.57 -0.81 19.86
CA ARG A 139 5.39 -0.79 18.40
C ARG A 139 4.03 -0.29 17.93
N LYS A 140 2.95 -0.58 18.68
CA LYS A 140 1.59 -0.15 18.34
C LYS A 140 1.49 1.38 18.23
N SER A 141 2.12 2.12 19.13
CA SER A 141 2.13 3.59 19.12
C SER A 141 2.86 4.14 17.90
N ILE A 142 4.01 3.53 17.55
CA ILE A 142 4.78 3.91 16.35
C ILE A 142 3.98 3.60 15.09
N ASN A 143 3.34 2.44 15.01
CA ASN A 143 2.55 2.06 13.84
C ASN A 143 1.33 2.99 13.64
N GLN A 144 0.69 3.44 14.73
CA GLN A 144 -0.42 4.40 14.67
C GLN A 144 0.06 5.77 14.19
N ALA A 145 1.17 6.28 14.75
CA ALA A 145 1.77 7.53 14.30
C ALA A 145 2.20 7.46 12.82
N PHE A 146 2.80 6.33 12.42
CA PHE A 146 3.14 6.06 11.02
C PHE A 146 1.92 6.13 10.11
N LEU A 147 0.84 5.41 10.45
CA LEU A 147 -0.41 5.42 9.69
C LEU A 147 -0.93 6.85 9.49
N THR A 148 -1.04 7.64 10.57
CA THR A 148 -1.55 9.01 10.51
C THR A 148 -0.71 9.90 9.59
N LEU A 149 0.63 9.86 9.73
CA LEU A 149 1.54 10.65 8.90
C LEU A 149 1.51 10.19 7.43
N ALA A 150 1.48 8.88 7.19
CA ALA A 150 1.44 8.30 5.85
C ALA A 150 0.14 8.67 5.12
N MET A 151 -1.01 8.60 5.79
CA MET A 151 -2.29 9.06 5.25
C MET A 151 -2.26 10.54 4.85
N GLY A 152 -1.60 11.38 5.66
CA GLY A 152 -1.39 12.80 5.35
C GLY A 152 -0.55 13.05 4.09
N SER A 153 0.34 12.12 3.72
CA SER A 153 1.13 12.17 2.47
C SER A 153 0.44 11.53 1.26
N GLY A 154 -0.80 11.07 1.41
CA GLY A 154 -1.59 10.50 0.32
C GLY A 154 -1.69 8.98 0.34
N MET A 155 -1.25 8.29 1.39
CA MET A 155 -1.55 6.86 1.60
C MET A 155 -3.07 6.64 1.75
N ASP A 156 -3.62 5.72 0.97
CA ASP A 156 -5.05 5.45 0.88
C ASP A 156 -5.41 3.95 1.01
N SER A 157 -4.40 3.09 1.14
CA SER A 157 -4.56 1.67 1.48
C SER A 157 -3.46 1.20 2.44
N ALA A 158 -3.71 0.15 3.21
CA ALA A 158 -2.73 -0.39 4.15
C ALA A 158 -2.97 -1.88 4.41
N ILE A 159 -1.88 -2.63 4.60
CA ILE A 159 -1.92 -4.00 5.13
C ILE A 159 -1.73 -3.90 6.64
N MET A 160 -2.82 -4.14 7.39
CA MET A 160 -2.87 -3.98 8.84
C MET A 160 -3.84 -4.95 9.51
N ASP A 161 -3.77 -5.05 10.85
CA ASP A 161 -4.73 -5.77 11.67
C ASP A 161 -5.98 -4.90 11.90
N PRO A 162 -7.14 -5.22 11.28
CA PRO A 162 -8.36 -4.45 11.45
C PRO A 162 -9.07 -4.73 12.78
N LEU A 163 -8.65 -5.74 13.55
CA LEU A 163 -9.20 -6.03 14.88
C LEU A 163 -8.54 -5.18 15.98
N ASN A 164 -7.42 -4.53 15.66
CA ASN A 164 -6.78 -3.59 16.57
C ASN A 164 -7.56 -2.28 16.62
N LYS A 165 -8.41 -2.14 17.65
CA LYS A 165 -9.26 -0.96 17.86
C LYS A 165 -8.50 0.37 17.91
N GLY A 166 -7.30 0.38 18.50
CA GLY A 166 -6.47 1.58 18.54
C GLY A 166 -5.99 2.00 17.15
N MET A 167 -5.63 1.03 16.30
CA MET A 167 -5.28 1.31 14.90
C MET A 167 -6.48 1.79 14.10
N MET A 168 -7.63 1.14 14.27
CA MET A 168 -8.88 1.57 13.63
C MET A 168 -9.29 2.97 14.08
N ALA A 169 -9.13 3.30 15.37
CA ALA A 169 -9.38 4.63 15.91
C ALA A 169 -8.49 5.68 15.24
N ALA A 170 -7.18 5.41 15.13
CA ALA A 170 -6.23 6.28 14.44
C ALA A 170 -6.61 6.49 12.96
N MET A 171 -6.99 5.43 12.26
CA MET A 171 -7.44 5.50 10.86
C MET A 171 -8.67 6.39 10.69
N TYR A 172 -9.77 6.11 11.40
CA TYR A 172 -11.01 6.88 11.28
C TYR A 172 -10.84 8.34 11.74
N ALA A 173 -10.08 8.58 12.81
CA ALA A 173 -9.78 9.93 13.27
C ALA A 173 -8.98 10.71 12.21
N THR A 174 -7.99 10.05 11.58
CA THR A 174 -7.19 10.68 10.53
C THR A 174 -8.03 10.95 9.28
N GLU A 175 -8.93 10.05 8.86
CA GLU A 175 -9.88 10.33 7.77
C GLU A 175 -10.73 11.58 8.04
N ALA A 176 -11.22 11.74 9.28
CA ALA A 176 -11.99 12.91 9.67
C ALA A 176 -11.15 14.20 9.65
N LEU A 177 -9.91 14.16 10.16
CA LEU A 177 -8.99 15.30 10.18
C LEU A 177 -8.50 15.70 8.77
N LEU A 178 -8.44 14.75 7.84
CA LEU A 178 -8.16 15.00 6.43
C LEU A 178 -9.42 15.39 5.63
N GLU A 179 -10.54 15.63 6.30
CA GLU A 179 -11.82 16.05 5.70
C GLU A 179 -12.40 15.03 4.69
N LYS A 180 -12.00 13.76 4.81
CA LYS A 180 -12.50 12.63 4.01
C LYS A 180 -13.73 11.94 4.62
N ASP A 181 -14.17 12.41 5.78
CA ASP A 181 -15.37 11.94 6.48
C ASP A 181 -16.36 13.09 6.71
N LYS A 182 -17.31 13.24 5.79
CA LYS A 182 -18.33 14.31 5.85
C LYS A 182 -19.08 14.26 7.18
N LEU A 183 -19.00 15.37 7.94
CA LEU A 183 -19.61 15.51 9.27
C LEU A 183 -19.18 14.42 10.27
N CYS A 184 -18.00 13.83 10.08
CA CYS A 184 -17.45 12.78 10.95
C CYS A 184 -18.36 11.54 11.09
N LEU A 185 -19.22 11.27 10.11
CA LEU A 185 -20.25 10.24 10.20
C LEU A 185 -19.67 8.82 10.23
N LYS A 186 -18.59 8.53 9.51
CA LYS A 186 -17.90 7.24 9.58
C LYS A 186 -17.29 7.04 10.96
N TYR A 187 -16.62 8.05 11.50
CA TYR A 187 -16.04 8.01 12.84
C TYR A 187 -17.10 7.73 13.92
N ILE A 188 -18.19 8.50 13.92
CA ILE A 188 -19.32 8.31 14.86
C ILE A 188 -19.92 6.91 14.71
N ARG A 189 -20.09 6.42 13.48
CA ARG A 189 -20.63 5.07 13.22
C ARG A 189 -19.68 3.98 13.71
N ALA A 190 -18.37 4.13 13.51
CA ALA A 190 -17.37 3.19 13.98
C ALA A 190 -17.39 3.08 15.51
N TYR A 191 -17.54 4.21 16.21
CA TYR A 191 -17.71 4.22 17.67
C TYR A 191 -18.98 3.48 18.11
N LYS A 192 -20.13 3.79 17.51
CA LYS A 192 -21.41 3.13 17.81
C LYS A 192 -21.38 1.61 17.58
N LYS A 193 -20.56 1.14 16.63
CA LYS A 193 -20.36 -0.28 16.32
C LYS A 193 -19.29 -0.96 17.19
N GLY A 194 -18.66 -0.25 18.13
CA GLY A 194 -17.61 -0.79 18.99
C GLY A 194 -16.25 -1.03 18.30
N LEU A 195 -16.07 -0.55 17.06
CA LEU A 195 -14.85 -0.77 16.27
C LEU A 195 -13.65 0.03 16.80
N ILE A 196 -13.90 1.12 17.51
CA ILE A 196 -12.88 2.06 18.02
C ILE A 196 -13.01 2.35 19.52
N GLN A 197 -13.77 1.54 20.26
CA GLN A 197 -13.87 1.62 21.72
C GLN A 197 -12.71 0.89 22.37
N ILE A 198 -11.62 1.62 22.62
CA ILE A 198 -10.34 1.15 23.19
C ILE A 198 -10.54 0.70 24.64
#